data_AF-A0AAJ6BIP9-F1
#
_entry.id   AF-A0AAJ6BIP9-F1
#
_cell.length_a   1.000
_cell.length_b   1.000
_cell.length_c   1.000
_cell.angle_alpha   90.00
_cell.angle_beta   90.00
_cell.angle_gamma   90.00
#
_symmetry.space_group_name_H-M   'P 1'
#
loop_
_entity.id
_entity.type
_entity.pdbx_description
1 polymer ?
#
loop_
_entity_poly.entity_id
_entity_poly.type
_entity_poly.pdbx_seq_one_letter_code
_entity_poly.pdbx_strand_id
1 'polypeptide(L)'
;MTDPDKDWSDLTQVWTAPAVGEPALDAHLIRELRMRDRLARLNFAGEIAGGVAVIALIAWATWTKGLPWSVALTALGFVGFALVMTLWSRSGDPGLLTDTPQVALRSALAQARAGLRWAWAGVAISIAGMAFMTTAALLLPGQRGTDHRLMAGLGGVLILCIGFYLRHAKLCRQRMAAHEATLNALADGSTKTL
;
A
#
# COMPACT_ATOMS: atom_id res chain seq x y z
N MET A 1 -26.01 -7.29 -52.54
CA MET A 1 -24.56 -7.14 -52.39
C MET A 1 -24.31 -6.39 -51.09
N THR A 2 -24.15 -7.14 -50.00
CA THR A 2 -23.77 -6.63 -48.68
C THR A 2 -22.25 -6.60 -48.63
N ASP A 3 -21.70 -5.41 -48.44
CA ASP A 3 -20.27 -5.19 -48.27
C ASP A 3 -19.83 -5.79 -46.91
N PRO A 4 -19.01 -6.85 -46.88
CA PRO A 4 -18.57 -7.48 -45.64
C PRO A 4 -17.50 -6.68 -44.88
N ASP A 5 -16.95 -5.63 -45.49
CA ASP A 5 -15.96 -4.74 -44.86
C ASP A 5 -16.60 -3.51 -44.19
N LYS A 6 -17.94 -3.42 -44.20
CA LYS A 6 -18.68 -2.46 -43.39
C LYS A 6 -18.64 -2.86 -41.91
N ASP A 7 -17.57 -2.37 -41.31
CA ASP A 7 -17.63 -1.58 -40.08
C ASP A 7 -17.46 -2.30 -38.74
N TRP A 8 -16.48 -3.21 -38.68
CA TRP A 8 -15.82 -3.52 -37.41
C TRP A 8 -15.15 -2.28 -36.82
N SER A 9 -14.75 -1.30 -37.64
CA SER A 9 -14.27 0.02 -37.21
C SER A 9 -15.32 0.81 -36.44
N ASP A 10 -16.59 0.84 -36.89
CA ASP A 10 -17.71 1.45 -36.16
C ASP A 10 -17.95 0.78 -34.81
N LEU A 11 -17.87 -0.55 -34.72
CA LEU A 11 -17.97 -1.25 -33.43
C LEU A 11 -16.79 -0.91 -32.51
N THR A 12 -15.60 -0.74 -33.09
CA THR A 12 -14.41 -0.29 -32.36
C THR A 12 -14.62 1.14 -31.88
N GLN A 13 -15.24 2.01 -32.68
CA GLN A 13 -15.57 3.39 -32.35
C GLN A 13 -16.68 3.48 -31.30
N VAL A 14 -17.68 2.58 -31.30
CA VAL A 14 -18.70 2.44 -30.25
C VAL A 14 -18.11 1.96 -28.92
N TRP A 15 -17.05 1.16 -28.95
CA TRP A 15 -16.35 0.70 -27.74
C TRP A 15 -15.24 1.64 -27.24
N THR A 16 -14.71 2.51 -28.11
CA THR A 16 -13.59 3.41 -27.77
C THR A 16 -13.99 4.87 -27.63
N ALA A 17 -15.11 5.29 -28.23
CA ALA A 17 -15.66 6.62 -27.99
C ALA A 17 -16.40 6.61 -26.65
N PRO A 18 -16.09 7.54 -25.71
CA PRO A 18 -16.98 7.77 -24.57
C PRO A 18 -18.39 8.01 -25.08
N ALA A 19 -19.40 7.41 -24.42
CA ALA A 19 -20.79 7.55 -24.85
C ALA A 19 -21.12 9.04 -25.01
N VAL A 20 -21.87 9.41 -26.05
CA VAL A 20 -22.22 10.80 -26.33
C VAL A 20 -22.87 11.43 -25.09
N GLY A 21 -22.15 12.34 -24.42
CA GLY A 21 -22.56 12.97 -23.16
C GLY A 21 -21.75 12.56 -21.92
N GLU A 22 -20.85 11.58 -22.00
CA GLU A 22 -19.92 11.25 -20.93
C GLU A 22 -18.68 12.17 -20.98
N PRO A 23 -18.31 12.81 -19.86
CA PRO A 23 -17.10 13.64 -19.82
C PRO A 23 -15.87 12.76 -20.11
N ALA A 24 -15.04 13.20 -21.06
CA ALA A 24 -13.81 12.49 -21.41
C ALA A 24 -12.92 12.29 -20.17
N LEU A 25 -12.42 11.07 -20.01
CA LEU A 25 -11.57 10.70 -18.87
C LEU A 25 -10.28 11.52 -18.90
N ASP A 26 -9.98 12.25 -17.81
CA ASP A 26 -8.76 13.05 -17.74
C ASP A 26 -7.50 12.17 -17.86
N ALA A 27 -6.74 12.36 -18.93
CA ALA A 27 -5.51 11.62 -19.20
C ALA A 27 -4.46 11.80 -18.09
N HIS A 28 -4.46 12.96 -17.41
CA HIS A 28 -3.58 13.20 -16.27
C HIS A 28 -3.95 12.30 -15.09
N LEU A 29 -5.25 12.20 -14.75
CA LEU A 29 -5.76 11.31 -13.70
C LEU A 29 -5.38 9.84 -13.97
N ILE A 30 -5.55 9.35 -15.19
CA ILE A 30 -5.19 7.97 -15.56
C ILE A 30 -3.69 7.73 -15.36
N ARG A 31 -2.85 8.66 -15.83
CA ARG A 31 -1.40 8.56 -15.71
C ARG A 31 -0.96 8.51 -14.24
N GLU A 32 -1.57 9.35 -13.41
CA GLU A 32 -1.30 9.39 -11.98
C GLU A 32 -1.71 8.09 -11.28
N LEU A 33 -2.90 7.55 -11.60
CA LEU A 33 -3.38 6.29 -11.05
C LEU A 33 -2.47 5.11 -11.44
N ARG A 34 -2.00 5.05 -12.69
CA ARG A 34 -1.05 4.03 -13.16
C ARG A 34 0.31 4.14 -12.46
N MET A 35 0.80 5.37 -12.30
CA MET A 35 2.05 5.61 -11.59
C MET A 35 1.96 5.16 -10.12
N ARG A 36 0.85 5.50 -9.44
CA ARG A 36 0.59 5.10 -8.05
C ARG A 36 0.49 3.57 -7.92
N ASP A 37 -0.22 2.91 -8.83
CA ASP A 37 -0.31 1.44 -8.83
C ASP A 37 1.07 0.79 -8.99
N ARG A 38 1.88 1.26 -9.96
CA ARG A 38 3.24 0.75 -10.18
C ARG A 38 4.13 0.93 -8.94
N LEU A 39 4.13 2.12 -8.34
CA LEU A 39 4.88 2.39 -7.10
C LEU A 39 4.39 1.48 -5.96
N ALA A 40 3.08 1.27 -5.85
CA ALA A 40 2.52 0.39 -4.85
C ALA A 40 3.00 -1.06 -5.05
N ARG A 41 3.02 -1.58 -6.28
CA ARG A 41 3.55 -2.93 -6.57
C ARG A 41 5.04 -3.05 -6.25
N LEU A 42 5.84 -2.05 -6.60
CA LEU A 42 7.26 -2.02 -6.30
C LEU A 42 7.52 -2.00 -4.79
N ASN A 43 6.78 -1.18 -4.04
CA ASN A 43 6.88 -1.13 -2.59
C ASN A 43 6.54 -2.50 -1.96
N PHE A 44 5.46 -3.13 -2.43
CA PHE A 44 5.08 -4.47 -1.97
C PHE A 44 6.17 -5.52 -2.27
N ALA A 45 6.71 -5.53 -3.48
CA ALA A 45 7.81 -6.42 -3.83
C ALA A 45 9.04 -6.19 -2.93
N GLY A 46 9.34 -4.93 -2.61
CA GLY A 46 10.40 -4.56 -1.66
C GLY A 46 10.13 -5.05 -0.23
N GLU A 47 8.91 -4.88 0.27
CA GLU A 47 8.51 -5.35 1.61
C GLU A 47 8.62 -6.89 1.73
N ILE A 48 8.17 -7.63 0.72
CA ILE A 48 8.28 -9.10 0.67
C ILE A 48 9.75 -9.54 0.57
N ALA A 49 10.51 -8.97 -0.36
CA ALA A 49 11.93 -9.31 -0.54
C ALA A 49 12.75 -9.00 0.72
N GLY A 50 12.47 -7.86 1.38
CA GLY A 50 13.08 -7.49 2.64
C GLY A 50 12.77 -8.50 3.75
N GLY A 51 11.51 -8.93 3.89
CA GLY A 51 11.14 -9.96 4.87
C GLY A 51 11.86 -11.29 4.63
N VAL A 52 11.94 -11.75 3.37
CA VAL A 52 12.69 -12.97 3.01
C VAL A 52 14.17 -12.83 3.33
N ALA A 53 14.77 -11.68 3.03
CA ALA A 53 16.18 -11.41 3.33
C ALA A 53 16.46 -11.44 4.85
N VAL A 54 15.56 -10.87 5.67
CA VAL A 54 15.70 -10.92 7.14
C VAL A 54 15.57 -12.35 7.67
N ILE A 55 14.63 -13.16 7.14
CA ILE A 55 14.51 -14.58 7.53
C ILE A 55 15.81 -15.33 7.21
N ALA A 56 16.37 -15.12 6.01
CA ALA A 56 17.64 -15.73 5.61
C ALA A 56 18.79 -15.29 6.52
N LEU A 57 18.84 -14.01 6.89
CA LEU A 57 19.84 -13.47 7.80
C LEU A 57 19.74 -14.08 9.20
N ILE A 58 18.52 -14.25 9.73
CA ILE A 58 18.29 -14.90 11.03
C ILE A 58 18.74 -16.37 10.98
N ALA A 59 18.39 -17.09 9.92
CA ALA A 59 18.81 -18.49 9.75
C ALA A 59 20.35 -18.61 9.69
N TRP A 60 21.00 -17.74 8.91
CA TRP A 60 22.46 -17.67 8.81
C TRP A 60 23.13 -17.33 10.15
N ALA A 61 22.61 -16.34 10.88
CA ALA A 61 23.16 -15.92 12.17
C ALA A 61 22.98 -17.02 13.24
N THR A 62 21.84 -17.69 13.24
CA THR A 62 21.60 -18.86 14.11
C THR A 62 22.60 -19.97 13.84
N TRP A 63 22.84 -20.28 12.56
CA TRP A 63 23.76 -21.35 12.15
C TRP A 63 25.23 -21.04 12.41
N THR A 64 25.68 -19.83 12.06
CA THR A 64 27.11 -19.49 12.00
C THR A 64 27.62 -18.75 13.24
N LYS A 65 26.74 -18.01 13.93
CA LYS A 65 27.10 -17.16 15.07
C LYS A 65 26.51 -17.65 16.40
N GLY A 66 25.76 -18.76 16.38
CA GLY A 66 25.14 -19.31 17.59
C GLY A 66 24.14 -18.36 18.23
N LEU A 67 23.37 -17.63 17.40
CA LEU A 67 22.33 -16.73 17.90
C LEU A 67 21.37 -17.51 18.83
N PRO A 68 21.09 -17.02 20.06
CA PRO A 68 20.19 -17.71 20.97
C PRO A 68 18.82 -17.93 20.33
N TRP A 69 18.26 -19.14 20.48
CA TRP A 69 16.97 -19.50 19.91
C TRP A 69 15.84 -18.58 20.36
N SER A 70 15.87 -18.06 21.59
CA SER A 70 14.91 -17.07 22.09
C SER A 70 14.90 -15.79 21.25
N VAL A 71 16.08 -15.28 20.86
CA VAL A 71 16.22 -14.08 20.03
C VAL A 71 15.81 -14.39 18.59
N ALA A 72 16.23 -15.54 18.06
CA ALA A 72 15.86 -15.98 16.72
C ALA A 72 14.33 -16.10 16.56
N LEU A 73 13.65 -16.72 17.52
CA LEU A 73 12.19 -16.87 17.52
C LEU A 73 11.48 -15.52 17.64
N THR A 74 11.97 -14.62 18.48
CA THR A 74 11.40 -13.26 18.60
C THR A 74 11.53 -12.49 17.29
N ALA A 75 12.68 -12.59 16.62
CA ALA A 75 12.92 -11.94 15.33
C ALA A 75 12.05 -12.54 14.22
N LEU A 76 11.92 -13.88 14.17
CA LEU A 76 11.02 -14.55 13.23
C LEU A 76 9.56 -14.18 13.47
N GLY A 77 9.14 -14.08 14.73
CA GLY A 77 7.78 -13.63 15.09
C GLY A 77 7.51 -12.21 14.61
N PHE A 78 8.45 -11.28 14.80
CA PHE A 78 8.32 -9.91 14.30
C PHE A 78 8.26 -9.85 12.77
N VAL A 79 9.16 -10.54 12.07
CA VAL A 79 9.17 -10.55 10.59
C VAL A 79 7.92 -11.22 10.03
N GLY A 80 7.49 -12.33 10.62
CA GLY A 80 6.24 -13.01 10.26
C GLY A 80 5.03 -12.09 10.42
N PHE A 81 4.95 -11.37 11.55
CA PHE A 81 3.93 -10.36 11.76
C PHE A 81 3.98 -9.25 10.70
N ALA A 82 5.16 -8.72 10.39
CA ALA A 82 5.32 -7.68 9.37
C ALA A 82 4.89 -8.14 7.98
N LEU A 83 5.21 -9.38 7.60
CA LEU A 83 4.77 -9.99 6.35
C LEU A 83 3.25 -10.19 6.31
N VAL A 84 2.63 -10.65 7.40
CA VAL A 84 1.17 -10.76 7.51
C VAL A 84 0.52 -9.39 7.37
N MET A 85 1.03 -8.36 8.03
CA MET A 85 0.51 -7.00 7.90
C MET A 85 0.70 -6.42 6.50
N THR A 86 1.80 -6.76 5.82
CA THR A 86 2.06 -6.41 4.42
C THR A 86 1.01 -7.04 3.49
N LEU A 87 0.76 -8.35 3.62
CA LEU A 87 -0.27 -9.05 2.85
C LEU A 87 -1.68 -8.53 3.17
N TRP A 88 -1.96 -8.28 4.45
CA TRP A 88 -3.22 -7.71 4.89
C TRP A 88 -3.45 -6.30 4.32
N SER A 89 -2.41 -5.47 4.20
CA SER A 89 -2.55 -4.13 3.62
C SER A 89 -3.04 -4.16 2.16
N ARG A 90 -2.85 -5.29 1.47
CA ARG A 90 -3.19 -5.52 0.07
C ARG A 90 -4.47 -6.32 -0.17
N SER A 91 -5.08 -6.88 0.86
CA SER A 91 -6.26 -7.72 0.64
C SER A 91 -7.42 -6.88 0.13
N GLY A 92 -8.03 -7.28 -0.99
CA GLY A 92 -9.17 -6.58 -1.58
C GLY A 92 -8.81 -5.40 -2.48
N ASP A 93 -7.59 -5.34 -3.00
CA ASP A 93 -7.24 -4.46 -4.13
C ASP A 93 -7.78 -5.08 -5.43
N PRO A 94 -8.84 -4.50 -6.05
CA PRO A 94 -9.44 -5.04 -7.27
C PRO A 94 -8.56 -4.80 -8.52
N GLY A 95 -7.42 -4.11 -8.36
CA GLY A 95 -6.62 -3.64 -9.47
C GLY A 95 -7.15 -2.34 -10.08
N LEU A 96 -6.38 -1.78 -11.00
CA LEU A 96 -6.71 -0.53 -11.68
C LEU A 96 -7.66 -0.81 -12.85
N LEU A 97 -8.88 -0.28 -12.77
CA LEU A 97 -9.86 -0.27 -13.86
C LEU A 97 -10.06 1.18 -14.31
N THR A 98 -9.90 1.47 -15.60
CA THR A 98 -9.94 2.84 -16.15
C THR A 98 -10.88 2.97 -17.34
N ASP A 99 -11.86 2.08 -17.46
CA ASP A 99 -12.69 1.97 -18.66
C ASP A 99 -13.73 3.10 -18.75
N THR A 100 -14.23 3.59 -17.60
CA THR A 100 -15.17 4.73 -17.54
C THR A 100 -14.80 5.70 -16.40
N PRO A 101 -15.27 6.96 -16.43
CA PRO A 101 -15.06 7.94 -15.35
C PRO A 101 -15.53 7.45 -13.98
N GLN A 102 -16.69 6.78 -13.94
CA GLN A 102 -17.23 6.21 -12.71
C GLN A 102 -16.36 5.06 -12.18
N VAL A 103 -15.83 4.23 -13.07
CA VAL A 103 -14.94 3.11 -12.73
C VAL A 103 -13.57 3.62 -12.26
N ALA A 104 -13.00 4.64 -12.92
CA ALA A 104 -11.75 5.27 -12.50
C ALA A 104 -11.87 5.91 -11.11
N LEU A 105 -13.00 6.55 -10.81
CA LEU A 105 -13.26 7.14 -9.50
C LEU A 105 -13.47 6.06 -8.40
N ARG A 106 -14.11 4.94 -8.73
CA ARG A 106 -14.18 3.76 -7.85
C ARG A 106 -12.80 3.15 -7.60
N SER A 107 -11.94 3.06 -8.61
CA SER A 107 -10.56 2.60 -8.46
C SER A 107 -9.74 3.58 -7.61
N ALA A 108 -9.89 4.89 -7.77
CA ALA A 108 -9.25 5.89 -6.91
C ALA A 108 -9.66 5.74 -5.43
N LEU A 109 -10.94 5.47 -5.19
CA LEU A 109 -11.48 5.20 -3.86
C LEU A 109 -10.91 3.89 -3.28
N ALA A 110 -10.86 2.82 -4.06
CA ALA A 110 -10.24 1.55 -3.66
C ALA A 110 -8.75 1.72 -3.32
N GLN A 111 -8.00 2.48 -4.14
CA GLN A 111 -6.60 2.83 -3.84
C GLN A 111 -6.46 3.63 -2.54
N ALA A 112 -7.37 4.56 -2.26
CA ALA A 112 -7.35 5.32 -1.02
C ALA A 112 -7.63 4.43 0.22
N ARG A 113 -8.54 3.46 0.10
CA ARG A 113 -8.79 2.44 1.14
C ARG A 113 -7.59 1.53 1.36
N ALA A 114 -6.95 1.06 0.29
CA ALA A 114 -5.71 0.27 0.36
C ALA A 114 -4.59 1.09 1.02
N GLY A 115 -4.43 2.36 0.66
CA GLY A 115 -3.47 3.28 1.29
C GLY A 115 -3.74 3.50 2.79
N LEU A 116 -5.01 3.54 3.20
CA LEU A 116 -5.38 3.61 4.62
C LEU A 116 -5.00 2.33 5.38
N ARG A 117 -5.24 1.15 4.79
CA ARG A 117 -4.82 -0.14 5.38
C ARG A 117 -3.30 -0.22 5.48
N TRP A 118 -2.59 0.20 4.43
CA TRP A 118 -1.13 0.28 4.44
C TRP A 118 -0.59 1.20 5.54
N ALA A 119 -1.22 2.35 5.77
CA ALA A 119 -0.85 3.22 6.89
C ALA A 119 -1.04 2.54 8.26
N TRP A 120 -2.18 1.87 8.47
CA TRP A 120 -2.41 1.13 9.72
C TRP A 120 -1.45 -0.04 9.90
N ALA A 121 -1.10 -0.74 8.82
CA ALA A 121 -0.07 -1.76 8.83
C ALA A 121 1.28 -1.16 9.25
N GLY A 122 1.68 -0.03 8.69
CA GLY A 122 2.90 0.68 9.07
C GLY A 122 2.96 1.09 10.54
N VAL A 123 1.85 1.60 11.10
CA VAL A 123 1.73 1.90 12.54
C VAL A 123 1.91 0.63 13.37
N ALA A 124 1.18 -0.44 13.04
CA ALA A 124 1.24 -1.70 13.78
C ALA A 124 2.64 -2.33 13.74
N ILE A 125 3.30 -2.33 12.56
CA ILE A 125 4.68 -2.81 12.39
C ILE A 125 5.65 -1.95 13.21
N SER A 126 5.46 -0.63 13.25
CA SER A 126 6.34 0.25 14.03
C SER A 126 6.22 -0.02 15.53
N ILE A 127 5.00 -0.24 16.04
CA ILE A 127 4.75 -0.63 17.43
C ILE A 127 5.37 -2.00 17.73
N ALA A 128 5.15 -2.98 16.86
CA ALA A 128 5.74 -4.30 16.98
C ALA A 128 7.28 -4.25 16.94
N GLY A 129 7.86 -3.34 16.15
CA GLY A 129 9.30 -3.10 16.08
C GLY A 129 9.86 -2.57 17.40
N MET A 130 9.17 -1.64 18.05
CA MET A 130 9.54 -1.16 19.39
C MET A 130 9.48 -2.29 20.43
N ALA A 131 8.43 -3.11 20.39
CA ALA A 131 8.30 -4.26 21.29
C ALA A 131 9.40 -5.31 21.03
N PHE A 132 9.70 -5.59 19.75
CA PHE A 132 10.80 -6.48 19.34
C PHE A 132 12.15 -5.97 19.87
N MET A 133 12.48 -4.70 19.64
CA MET A 133 13.72 -4.11 20.13
C MET A 133 13.85 -4.20 21.66
N THR A 134 12.76 -3.90 22.37
CA THR A 134 12.72 -3.98 23.83
C THR A 134 12.97 -5.41 24.30
N THR A 135 12.29 -6.38 23.69
CA THR A 135 12.45 -7.81 24.00
C THR A 135 13.87 -8.30 23.68
N ALA A 136 14.41 -7.92 22.53
CA ALA A 136 15.77 -8.29 22.13
C ALA A 136 16.82 -7.73 23.10
N ALA A 137 16.64 -6.48 23.56
CA ALA A 137 17.53 -5.87 24.56
C ALA A 137 17.48 -6.60 25.92
N LEU A 138 16.30 -7.09 26.32
CA LEU A 138 16.13 -7.86 27.56
C LEU A 138 16.72 -9.28 27.45
N LEU A 139 16.69 -9.88 26.27
CA LEU A 139 17.21 -11.24 26.01
C LEU A 139 18.72 -11.29 25.78
N LEU A 140 19.36 -10.15 25.47
CA LEU A 140 20.80 -10.03 25.24
C LEU A 140 21.48 -9.05 26.23
N PRO A 141 21.33 -9.23 27.56
CA PRO A 141 21.97 -8.34 28.52
C PRO A 141 23.49 -8.54 28.50
N GLY A 142 24.25 -7.46 28.32
CA GLY A 142 25.71 -7.45 28.51
C GLY A 142 26.57 -7.78 27.28
N GLN A 143 26.02 -7.87 26.07
CA GLN A 143 26.89 -7.76 24.89
C GLN A 143 27.46 -6.33 24.85
N ARG A 144 28.80 -6.21 24.95
CA ARG A 144 29.56 -4.98 24.71
C ARG A 144 29.24 -4.49 23.29
N GLY A 145 28.23 -3.63 23.14
CA GLY A 145 27.78 -3.17 21.82
C GLY A 145 26.32 -2.73 21.72
N THR A 146 25.46 -3.04 22.70
CA THR A 146 24.09 -2.49 22.72
C THR A 146 24.13 -1.02 23.13
N ASP A 147 24.50 -0.15 22.19
CA ASP A 147 24.56 1.29 22.41
C ASP A 147 23.15 1.83 22.68
N HIS A 148 22.90 2.29 23.90
CA HIS A 148 21.63 2.91 24.29
C HIS A 148 21.27 4.08 23.37
N ARG A 149 22.25 4.76 22.77
CA ARG A 149 22.02 5.81 21.76
C ARG A 149 21.47 5.24 20.47
N LEU A 150 21.96 4.08 20.02
CA LEU A 150 21.43 3.39 18.85
C LEU A 150 19.98 2.95 19.10
N MET A 151 19.70 2.37 20.28
CA MET A 151 18.33 1.97 20.66
C MET A 151 17.38 3.16 20.74
N ALA A 152 17.82 4.27 21.37
CA ALA A 152 17.05 5.50 21.44
C ALA A 152 16.83 6.11 20.05
N GLY A 153 17.85 6.11 19.20
CA GLY A 153 17.78 6.60 17.82
C GLY A 153 16.80 5.80 16.96
N LEU A 154 16.89 4.47 17.00
CA LEU A 154 15.96 3.57 16.31
C LEU A 154 14.53 3.72 16.84
N GLY A 155 14.35 3.84 18.16
CA GLY A 155 13.05 4.14 18.77
C GLY A 155 12.47 5.48 18.28
N GLY A 156 13.31 6.52 18.22
CA GLY A 156 12.93 7.82 17.68
C GLY A 156 12.50 7.75 16.20
N VAL A 157 13.23 6.98 15.38
CA VAL A 157 12.85 6.73 13.98
C VAL A 157 11.49 6.03 13.89
N LEU A 158 11.21 5.03 14.73
CA LEU A 158 9.91 4.34 14.74
C LEU A 158 8.77 5.29 15.13
N ILE A 159 8.99 6.20 16.08
CA ILE A 159 8.00 7.23 16.45
C ILE A 159 7.74 8.18 15.26
N LEU A 160 8.78 8.60 14.55
CA LEU A 160 8.64 9.41 13.34
C LEU A 160 7.87 8.66 12.24
N CYS A 161 8.15 7.38 12.04
CA CYS A 161 7.40 6.52 11.12
C CYS A 161 5.91 6.46 11.50
N ILE A 162 5.58 6.28 12.78
CA ILE A 162 4.19 6.32 13.26
C ILE A 162 3.54 7.65 12.90
N GLY A 163 4.19 8.77 13.19
CA GLY A 163 3.68 10.11 12.83
C GLY A 163 3.43 10.26 11.33
N PHE A 164 4.37 9.77 10.51
CA PHE A 164 4.23 9.74 9.05
C PHE A 164 3.01 8.92 8.61
N TYR A 165 2.86 7.69 9.11
CA TYR A 165 1.73 6.83 8.76
C TYR A 165 0.39 7.40 9.23
N LEU A 166 0.32 7.99 10.42
CA LEU A 166 -0.90 8.65 10.90
C LEU A 166 -1.28 9.86 10.05
N ARG A 167 -0.30 10.65 9.61
CA ARG A 167 -0.52 11.74 8.64
C ARG A 167 -1.01 11.19 7.30
N HIS A 168 -0.40 10.11 6.81
CA HIS A 168 -0.84 9.46 5.58
C HIS A 168 -2.28 8.94 5.68
N ALA A 169 -2.63 8.28 6.79
CA ALA A 169 -3.99 7.82 7.06
C ALA A 169 -5.01 8.97 7.06
N LYS A 170 -4.66 10.14 7.62
CA LYS A 170 -5.51 11.34 7.58
C LYS A 170 -5.73 11.81 6.14
N LEU A 171 -4.67 11.88 5.33
CA LEU A 171 -4.77 12.29 3.93
C LEU A 171 -5.60 11.29 3.10
N CYS A 172 -5.46 9.99 3.34
CA CYS A 172 -6.29 8.97 2.69
C CYS A 172 -7.77 9.13 3.04
N ARG A 173 -8.11 9.37 4.31
CA ARG A 173 -9.51 9.65 4.72
C ARG A 173 -10.08 10.88 4.02
N GLN A 174 -9.30 11.95 3.89
CA GLN A 174 -9.72 13.15 3.17
C GLN A 174 -9.97 12.88 1.68
N ARG A 175 -9.08 12.13 1.02
CA ARG A 175 -9.26 11.71 -0.39
C ARG A 175 -10.49 10.83 -0.56
N MET A 176 -10.73 9.87 0.34
CA MET A 176 -11.92 9.03 0.30
C MET A 176 -13.19 9.87 0.38
N ALA A 177 -13.29 10.81 1.33
CA ALA A 177 -14.45 11.68 1.47
C ALA A 177 -14.69 12.54 0.21
N ALA A 178 -13.61 13.06 -0.42
CA ALA A 178 -13.72 13.83 -1.65
C ALA A 178 -14.20 12.98 -2.84
N HIS A 179 -13.69 11.75 -2.98
CA HIS A 179 -14.10 10.83 -4.05
C HIS A 179 -15.55 10.33 -3.85
N GLU A 180 -15.97 10.07 -2.60
CA GLU A 180 -17.35 9.71 -2.26
C GLU A 180 -18.32 10.85 -2.55
N ALA A 181 -17.98 12.09 -2.18
CA ALA A 181 -18.80 13.26 -2.51
C ALA A 181 -18.95 13.45 -4.03
N THR A 182 -17.88 13.23 -4.80
CA THR A 182 -17.90 13.34 -6.27
C THR A 182 -18.75 12.23 -6.90
N LEU A 183 -18.68 11.00 -6.38
CA LEU A 183 -19.52 9.88 -6.84
C LEU A 183 -21.01 10.17 -6.58
N ASN A 184 -21.35 10.69 -5.41
CA ASN A 184 -22.74 11.03 -5.07
C ASN A 184 -23.27 12.16 -5.97
N ALA A 185 -22.46 13.19 -6.23
CA ALA A 185 -22.85 14.29 -7.13
C ALA A 185 -23.12 13.81 -8.57
N LEU A 186 -22.35 12.83 -9.06
CA LEU A 186 -22.57 12.19 -10.37
C LEU A 186 -23.81 11.29 -10.37
N ALA A 187 -24.10 10.60 -9.27
CA ALA A 187 -25.29 9.75 -9.13
C ALA A 187 -26.60 10.57 -9.03
N ASP A 188 -26.56 11.73 -8.38
CA ASP A 188 -27.71 12.61 -8.17
C ASP A 188 -28.03 13.50 -9.39
N GLY A 189 -27.29 13.37 -10.50
CA GLY A 189 -27.51 14.16 -11.72
C GLY A 189 -27.22 15.66 -11.55
N SER A 190 -26.47 16.05 -10.50
CA SER A 190 -26.19 17.45 -10.16
C SER A 190 -25.08 18.09 -11.01
N THR A 191 -24.91 17.67 -12.26
CA THR A 191 -24.24 18.49 -13.29
C THR A 191 -25.27 19.34 -14.02
N LYS A 192 -25.89 20.27 -13.28
CA LYS A 192 -26.44 21.47 -13.92
C LYS A 192 -25.25 22.39 -14.23
N THR A 193 -24.84 22.37 -15.50
CA THR A 193 -24.26 23.50 -16.26
C THR A 193 -23.34 24.45 -15.48
N LEU A 194 -22.03 24.30 -15.69
CA LEU A 194 -21.10 25.42 -15.73
C LEU A 194 -20.73 25.69 -17.19
#